data_AF-A0A7C7MCW5-F1
#
_entry.id   AF-A0A7C7MCW5-F1
#
_cell.length_a   1.000
_cell.length_b   1.000
_cell.length_c   1.000
_cell.angle_alpha   90.00
_cell.angle_beta   90.00
_cell.angle_gamma   90.00
#
_symmetry.space_group_name_H-M   'P 1'
#
loop_
_entity.id
_entity.type
_entity.pdbx_description
1 polymer ?
#
loop_
_entity_poly.entity_id
_entity_poly.type
_entity_poly.pdbx_seq_one_letter_code
_entity_poly.pdbx_strand_id
1 'polypeptide(L)'
;MSDILKRIIIGAGIGLAAGLIIGWGSNKIPVLQSFLDGYEYLSFDARMKNKIADVEPGSIKDVVIIDIGNLSINPSEGLGRFQDWPQAYHGKLIDAVTNSVRLAWAPDTVQDAIDYYQVYRLNSEDPEAGMESLEDIAYDSEFFISGRGNWENYNFFAQHVDINGSTGKIFPIDTLDFIETNGLLFDIIFDPQDTTEWRLVYDLAVSNLSTNEQLAYRAEKFLFKTDPQNFVRSTSESDKTYHGIALEKIGLAAFTSVEKMETEPMGYDSIAWQRHIIELPEEQAKHLPKANLIGNTHLQLLSASQGAGNVNFPQDEDGIIRRAPTAIYFEGPGHVYPSITLSAFMDILDIPQDGFDYDFEEGILRLKNREGELVREIPIDEKGRMYVNYFGQWKTFEYIEYMFCMDPAVGLPPDFWEGK
;
A
#
# COMPACT_ATOMS: atom_id res chain seq x y z
N MET A 1 -43.27 56.96 -9.34
CA MET A 1 -42.63 55.85 -8.59
C MET A 1 -43.09 55.98 -7.14
N SER A 2 -43.71 54.94 -6.55
CA SER A 2 -44.19 55.02 -5.16
C SER A 2 -43.00 55.06 -4.18
N ASP A 3 -43.18 55.70 -3.01
CA ASP A 3 -42.12 55.77 -1.99
C ASP A 3 -41.68 54.39 -1.50
N ILE A 4 -42.58 53.41 -1.54
CA ILE A 4 -42.28 52.00 -1.24
C ILE A 4 -41.30 51.43 -2.26
N LEU A 5 -41.53 51.64 -3.56
CA LEU A 5 -40.65 51.16 -4.62
C LEU A 5 -39.26 51.79 -4.56
N LYS A 6 -39.15 53.09 -4.21
CA LYS A 6 -37.85 53.74 -3.97
C LYS A 6 -37.07 53.10 -2.83
N ARG A 7 -37.73 52.81 -1.69
CA ARG A 7 -37.08 52.17 -0.54
C ARG A 7 -36.60 50.76 -0.84
N ILE A 8 -37.38 49.98 -1.60
CA ILE A 8 -37.00 48.63 -2.05
C ILE A 8 -35.78 48.69 -2.96
N ILE A 9 -35.76 49.58 -3.96
CA ILE A 9 -34.63 49.71 -4.89
C ILE A 9 -33.36 50.17 -4.16
N ILE A 10 -33.47 51.12 -3.24
CA ILE A 10 -32.34 51.58 -2.43
C ILE A 10 -31.83 50.46 -1.53
N GLY A 11 -32.72 49.72 -0.86
CA GLY A 11 -32.34 48.58 -0.01
C GLY A 11 -31.66 47.46 -0.80
N ALA A 12 -32.19 47.11 -1.98
CA ALA A 12 -31.59 46.13 -2.88
C ALA A 12 -30.22 46.60 -3.40
N GLY A 13 -30.09 47.89 -3.75
CA GLY A 13 -28.82 48.48 -4.18
C GLY A 13 -27.75 48.49 -3.09
N ILE A 14 -28.13 48.83 -1.85
CA ILE A 14 -27.24 48.75 -0.68
C ILE A 14 -26.85 47.30 -0.40
N GLY A 15 -27.80 46.37 -0.45
CA GLY A 15 -27.55 44.94 -0.26
C GLY A 15 -26.59 44.37 -1.31
N LEU A 16 -26.78 44.72 -2.58
CA LEU A 16 -25.90 44.31 -3.67
C LEU A 16 -24.50 44.92 -3.53
N ALA A 17 -24.42 46.21 -3.21
CA ALA A 17 -23.14 46.89 -2.99
C ALA A 17 -22.38 46.30 -1.79
N ALA A 18 -23.07 46.05 -0.66
CA ALA A 18 -22.49 45.39 0.49
C ALA A 18 -22.06 43.95 0.17
N GLY A 19 -22.88 43.19 -0.55
CA GLY A 19 -22.54 41.84 -0.99
C GLY A 19 -21.30 41.80 -1.90
N LEU A 20 -21.20 42.74 -2.84
CA LEU A 20 -20.03 42.88 -3.71
C LEU A 20 -18.79 43.33 -2.93
N ILE A 21 -18.92 44.27 -1.98
CA ILE A 21 -17.81 44.73 -1.13
C ILE A 21 -17.34 43.60 -0.22
N ILE A 22 -18.25 42.81 0.36
CA ILE A 22 -17.91 41.67 1.21
C ILE A 22 -17.28 40.57 0.37
N GLY A 23 -17.86 40.19 -0.77
CA GLY A 23 -17.31 39.14 -1.65
C GLY A 23 -15.98 39.54 -2.30
N TRP A 24 -15.81 40.80 -2.67
CA TRP A 24 -14.52 41.31 -3.15
C TRP A 24 -13.51 41.43 -2.00
N GLY A 25 -13.96 41.92 -0.85
CA GLY A 25 -13.14 42.12 0.35
C GLY A 25 -12.68 40.80 0.97
N SER A 26 -13.51 39.77 0.99
CA SER A 26 -13.17 38.45 1.53
C SER A 26 -12.03 37.78 0.76
N ASN A 27 -11.92 38.05 -0.55
CA ASN A 27 -10.89 37.45 -1.41
C ASN A 27 -9.64 38.33 -1.57
N LYS A 28 -9.69 39.60 -1.15
CA LYS A 28 -8.59 40.58 -1.36
C LYS A 28 -8.03 41.15 -0.06
N ILE A 29 -8.72 41.03 1.06
CA ILE A 29 -8.28 41.51 2.37
C ILE A 29 -7.84 40.29 3.18
N PRO A 30 -6.51 40.08 3.38
CA PRO A 30 -5.98 38.87 4.01
C PRO A 30 -6.56 38.59 5.40
N VAL A 31 -6.87 39.64 6.17
CA VAL A 31 -7.47 39.50 7.52
C VAL A 31 -8.88 38.93 7.46
N LEU A 32 -9.69 39.35 6.48
CA LEU A 32 -11.06 38.86 6.33
C LEU A 32 -11.06 37.43 5.79
N GLN A 33 -10.16 37.13 4.85
CA GLN A 33 -9.95 35.78 4.34
C GLN A 33 -9.55 34.82 5.47
N SER A 34 -8.52 35.16 6.23
CA SER A 34 -8.05 34.34 7.36
C SER A 34 -9.13 34.11 8.42
N PHE A 35 -9.97 35.11 8.69
CA PHE A 35 -11.11 34.96 9.61
C PHE A 35 -12.16 33.96 9.08
N LEU A 36 -12.51 34.06 7.79
CA LEU A 36 -13.47 33.15 7.16
C LEU A 36 -12.93 31.73 7.04
N ASP A 37 -11.66 31.58 6.65
CA ASP A 37 -10.97 30.29 6.59
C ASP A 37 -10.96 29.62 7.96
N GLY A 38 -10.67 30.39 9.03
CA GLY A 38 -10.72 29.88 10.40
C GLY A 38 -12.12 29.41 10.81
N TYR A 39 -13.18 30.11 10.40
CA TYR A 39 -14.55 29.66 10.63
C TYR A 39 -14.85 28.37 9.85
N GLU A 40 -14.44 28.28 8.59
CA GLU A 40 -14.64 27.09 7.77
C GLU A 40 -13.88 25.87 8.33
N TYR A 41 -12.65 26.05 8.81
CA TYR A 41 -11.90 24.98 9.49
C TYR A 41 -12.63 24.46 10.72
N LEU A 42 -13.11 25.35 11.59
CA LEU A 42 -13.90 24.96 12.76
C LEU A 42 -15.21 24.26 12.37
N SER A 43 -15.89 24.76 11.32
CA SER A 43 -17.12 24.14 10.83
C SER A 43 -16.86 22.77 10.22
N PHE A 44 -15.80 22.61 9.43
CA PHE A 44 -15.39 21.34 8.84
C PHE A 44 -15.12 20.31 9.93
N ASP A 45 -14.33 20.68 10.94
CA ASP A 45 -13.99 19.80 12.05
C ASP A 45 -15.24 19.36 12.83
N ALA A 46 -16.17 20.29 13.09
CA ALA A 46 -17.43 19.97 13.76
C ALA A 46 -18.30 19.01 12.93
N ARG A 47 -18.38 19.21 11.61
CA ARG A 47 -19.10 18.31 10.69
C ARG A 47 -18.46 16.93 10.66
N MET A 48 -17.13 16.84 10.58
CA MET A 48 -16.41 15.57 10.60
C MET A 48 -16.60 14.83 11.93
N LYS A 49 -16.46 15.51 13.08
CA LYS A 49 -16.70 14.93 14.40
C LYS A 49 -18.12 14.41 14.57
N ASN A 50 -19.12 15.17 14.11
CA ASN A 50 -20.51 14.76 14.16
C ASN A 50 -20.79 13.56 13.24
N LYS A 51 -20.18 13.55 12.04
CA LYS A 51 -20.34 12.46 11.07
C LYS A 51 -19.86 11.11 11.62
N ILE A 52 -18.76 11.11 12.38
CA ILE A 52 -18.14 9.88 12.90
C ILE A 52 -18.55 9.53 14.34
N ALA A 53 -19.49 10.28 14.94
CA ALA A 53 -19.80 10.16 16.36
C ALA A 53 -20.29 8.76 16.76
N ASP A 54 -21.06 8.11 15.89
CA ASP A 54 -21.70 6.83 16.14
C ASP A 54 -21.01 5.65 15.42
N VAL A 55 -19.79 5.86 14.91
CA VAL A 55 -19.05 4.80 14.20
C VAL A 55 -18.30 3.92 15.19
N GLU A 56 -18.60 2.63 15.19
CA GLU A 56 -18.00 1.66 16.10
C GLU A 56 -16.55 1.30 15.71
N PRO A 57 -15.65 1.12 16.70
CA PRO A 57 -14.32 0.54 16.45
C PRO A 57 -14.38 -0.84 15.79
N GLY A 58 -13.49 -1.12 14.84
CA GLY A 58 -13.42 -2.39 14.10
C GLY A 58 -14.58 -2.66 13.16
N SER A 59 -15.40 -1.64 12.85
CA SER A 59 -16.56 -1.79 11.96
C SER A 59 -16.19 -1.82 10.48
N ILE A 60 -15.01 -1.31 10.10
CA ILE A 60 -14.51 -1.34 8.72
C ILE A 60 -13.44 -2.43 8.61
N LYS A 61 -13.75 -3.50 7.86
CA LYS A 61 -12.90 -4.69 7.70
C LYS A 61 -12.27 -4.82 6.31
N ASP A 62 -12.82 -4.11 5.33
CA ASP A 62 -12.33 -4.15 3.94
C ASP A 62 -10.97 -3.45 3.79
N VAL A 63 -10.56 -2.68 4.80
CA VAL A 63 -9.23 -2.07 4.88
C VAL A 63 -8.61 -2.47 6.21
N VAL A 64 -7.46 -3.13 6.13
CA VAL A 64 -6.69 -3.59 7.30
C VAL A 64 -5.44 -2.74 7.43
N ILE A 65 -5.21 -2.21 8.63
CA ILE A 65 -4.00 -1.50 9.00
C ILE A 65 -3.04 -2.49 9.64
N ILE A 66 -1.95 -2.78 8.94
CA ILE A 66 -0.83 -3.55 9.49
C ILE A 66 0.05 -2.58 10.28
N ASP A 67 -0.06 -2.65 11.61
CA ASP A 67 0.52 -1.69 12.54
C ASP A 67 1.85 -2.21 13.11
N ILE A 68 2.85 -1.33 13.18
CA ILE A 68 4.08 -1.57 13.94
C ILE A 68 3.78 -1.21 15.40
N GLY A 69 3.01 -2.08 16.05
CA GLY A 69 2.55 -1.88 17.40
C GLY A 69 3.54 -2.35 18.47
N ASN A 70 3.12 -2.23 19.72
CA ASN A 70 3.97 -2.51 20.88
C ASN A 70 4.42 -3.97 20.95
N LEU A 71 3.60 -4.91 20.47
CA LEU A 71 3.98 -6.32 20.44
C LEU A 71 5.07 -6.54 19.39
N SER A 72 4.90 -5.96 18.20
CA SER A 72 5.88 -6.08 17.12
C SER A 72 7.26 -5.54 17.53
N ILE A 73 7.33 -4.42 18.25
CA ILE A 73 8.61 -3.82 18.67
C ILE A 73 9.14 -4.32 20.03
N ASN A 74 8.43 -5.26 20.68
CA ASN A 74 8.86 -5.80 21.97
C ASN A 74 10.20 -6.54 21.80
N PRO A 75 11.25 -6.22 22.57
CA PRO A 75 12.57 -6.83 22.39
C PRO A 75 12.67 -8.28 22.90
N SER A 76 11.71 -8.74 23.72
CA SER A 76 11.72 -10.08 24.31
C SER A 76 10.78 -11.04 23.58
N GLU A 77 9.60 -10.56 23.20
CA GLU A 77 8.54 -11.38 22.60
C GLU A 77 8.25 -11.00 21.14
N GLY A 78 8.73 -9.84 20.70
CA GLY A 78 8.54 -9.31 19.35
C GLY A 78 9.81 -9.38 18.50
N LEU A 79 9.89 -8.48 17.52
CA LEU A 79 10.97 -8.39 16.55
C LEU A 79 12.06 -7.40 16.97
N GLY A 80 11.86 -6.66 18.07
CA GLY A 80 12.76 -5.60 18.52
C GLY A 80 12.61 -4.30 17.72
N ARG A 81 13.68 -3.50 17.63
CA ARG A 81 13.60 -2.18 17.00
C ARG A 81 13.40 -2.29 15.48
N PHE A 82 12.41 -1.57 14.96
CA PHE A 82 12.06 -1.58 13.53
C PHE A 82 13.27 -1.38 12.59
N GLN A 83 14.14 -0.41 12.88
CA GLN A 83 15.33 -0.12 12.08
C GLN A 83 16.32 -1.30 11.97
N ASP A 84 16.25 -2.27 12.89
CA ASP A 84 17.14 -3.43 12.95
C ASP A 84 16.46 -4.68 12.33
N TRP A 85 15.23 -4.57 11.84
CA TRP A 85 14.51 -5.69 11.23
C TRP A 85 15.14 -6.06 9.87
N PRO A 86 15.42 -7.35 9.61
CA PRO A 86 15.82 -7.79 8.28
C PRO A 86 14.74 -7.49 7.25
N GLN A 87 15.12 -6.97 6.08
CA GLN A 87 14.17 -6.67 5.00
C GLN A 87 13.41 -7.92 4.52
N ALA A 88 13.97 -9.12 4.69
CA ALA A 88 13.27 -10.38 4.45
C ALA A 88 11.93 -10.49 5.20
N TYR A 89 11.76 -9.79 6.32
CA TYR A 89 10.50 -9.72 7.05
C TYR A 89 9.40 -9.04 6.21
N HIS A 90 9.74 -7.99 5.48
CA HIS A 90 8.79 -7.28 4.61
C HIS A 90 8.45 -8.08 3.36
N GLY A 91 9.40 -8.82 2.79
CA GLY A 91 9.10 -9.73 1.68
C GLY A 91 8.23 -10.91 2.11
N LYS A 92 8.43 -11.47 3.31
CA LYS A 92 7.50 -12.44 3.90
C LYS A 92 6.09 -11.90 4.10
N LEU A 93 5.97 -10.63 4.54
CA LEU A 93 4.68 -9.97 4.61
C LEU A 93 4.00 -9.92 3.24
N ILE A 94 4.73 -9.46 2.20
CA ILE A 94 4.21 -9.40 0.84
C ILE A 94 3.81 -10.80 0.35
N ASP A 95 4.61 -11.81 0.66
CA ASP A 95 4.34 -13.19 0.27
C ASP A 95 3.06 -13.73 0.90
N ALA A 96 2.86 -13.47 2.19
CA ALA A 96 1.66 -13.86 2.91
C ALA A 96 0.40 -13.11 2.42
N VAL A 97 0.52 -11.80 2.16
CA VAL A 97 -0.62 -10.94 1.82
C VAL A 97 -1.00 -11.00 0.33
N THR A 98 -0.03 -11.10 -0.56
CA THR A 98 -0.27 -10.91 -2.01
C THR A 98 0.23 -12.05 -2.90
N ASN A 99 1.16 -12.89 -2.43
CA ASN A 99 1.71 -14.00 -3.24
C ASN A 99 1.27 -15.37 -2.70
N SER A 100 -0.01 -15.52 -2.33
CA SER A 100 -0.56 -16.75 -1.77
C SER A 100 -1.56 -17.44 -2.69
N VAL A 101 -1.64 -18.77 -2.58
CA VAL A 101 -2.60 -19.60 -3.29
C VAL A 101 -3.35 -20.53 -2.34
N ARG A 102 -4.59 -20.86 -2.71
CA ARG A 102 -5.43 -21.90 -2.12
C ARG A 102 -5.40 -23.11 -3.04
N LEU A 103 -4.94 -24.24 -2.51
CA LEU A 103 -5.09 -25.56 -3.09
C LEU A 103 -6.39 -26.16 -2.57
N ALA A 104 -7.23 -26.72 -3.43
CA ALA A 104 -8.44 -27.41 -3.00
C ALA A 104 -8.67 -28.72 -3.78
N TRP A 105 -9.32 -29.67 -3.13
CA TRP A 105 -9.62 -30.98 -3.71
C TRP A 105 -10.94 -31.55 -3.20
N ALA A 106 -11.51 -32.50 -3.94
CA ALA A 106 -12.63 -33.29 -3.47
C ALA A 106 -12.18 -34.24 -2.34
N PRO A 107 -12.88 -34.27 -1.19
CA PRO A 107 -12.55 -35.22 -0.13
C PRO A 107 -12.74 -36.67 -0.61
N ASP A 108 -11.78 -37.53 -0.26
CA ASP A 108 -11.89 -38.97 -0.50
C ASP A 108 -13.10 -39.59 0.22
N THR A 109 -13.76 -40.55 -0.44
CA THR A 109 -14.75 -41.39 0.23
C THR A 109 -14.04 -42.53 0.94
N VAL A 110 -13.80 -42.36 2.23
CA VAL A 110 -13.11 -43.34 3.09
C VAL A 110 -14.08 -44.09 4.00
N GLN A 111 -13.66 -45.28 4.46
CA GLN A 111 -14.44 -46.12 5.36
C GLN A 111 -14.31 -45.69 6.84
N ASP A 112 -13.11 -45.23 7.21
CA ASP A 112 -12.81 -44.63 8.52
C ASP A 112 -12.77 -43.10 8.41
N ALA A 113 -12.79 -42.38 9.53
CA ALA A 113 -12.68 -40.92 9.49
C ALA A 113 -11.24 -40.50 9.12
N ILE A 114 -11.12 -39.50 8.25
CA ILE A 114 -9.84 -38.85 7.92
C ILE A 114 -9.38 -38.03 9.14
N ASP A 115 -8.11 -38.16 9.49
CA ASP A 115 -7.45 -37.35 10.53
C ASP A 115 -6.90 -36.06 9.92
N TYR A 116 -6.11 -36.19 8.84
CA TYR A 116 -5.56 -35.07 8.08
C TYR A 116 -5.13 -35.48 6.66
N TYR A 117 -4.73 -34.52 5.85
CA TYR A 117 -4.09 -34.68 4.55
C TYR A 117 -2.64 -34.23 4.61
N GLN A 118 -1.73 -35.09 4.15
CA GLN A 118 -0.37 -34.70 3.82
C GLN A 118 -0.35 -34.13 2.41
N VAL A 119 0.20 -32.92 2.26
CA VAL A 119 0.36 -32.26 0.96
C VAL A 119 1.79 -32.44 0.47
N TYR A 120 1.92 -32.62 -0.84
CA TYR A 120 3.17 -32.81 -1.53
C TYR A 120 3.27 -31.87 -2.72
N ARG A 121 4.50 -31.54 -3.10
CA ARG A 121 4.80 -30.83 -4.34
C ARG A 121 5.85 -31.56 -5.17
N LEU A 122 5.78 -31.36 -6.47
CA LEU A 122 6.73 -31.89 -7.46
C LEU A 122 7.16 -30.73 -8.35
N ASN A 123 8.46 -30.46 -8.41
CA ASN A 123 9.00 -29.45 -9.31
C ASN A 123 8.71 -29.85 -10.76
N SER A 124 7.98 -29.01 -11.49
CA SER A 124 7.59 -29.28 -12.88
C SER A 124 8.75 -29.14 -13.85
N GLU A 125 9.78 -28.38 -13.48
CA GLU A 125 11.00 -28.18 -14.27
C GLU A 125 12.07 -29.24 -13.99
N ASP A 126 12.03 -29.88 -12.81
CA ASP A 126 12.89 -31.01 -12.46
C ASP A 126 12.09 -32.18 -11.84
N PRO A 127 11.35 -32.95 -12.65
CA PRO A 127 10.59 -34.09 -12.14
C PRO A 127 11.46 -35.24 -11.60
N GLU A 128 12.76 -35.28 -11.94
CA GLU A 128 13.68 -36.34 -11.49
C GLU A 128 14.07 -36.16 -10.01
N ALA A 129 13.99 -34.94 -9.47
CA ALA A 129 14.15 -34.66 -8.05
C ALA A 129 13.13 -35.41 -7.17
N GLY A 130 12.00 -35.82 -7.75
CA GLY A 130 10.94 -36.53 -7.07
C GLY A 130 10.02 -35.61 -6.27
N MET A 131 9.04 -36.23 -5.62
CA MET A 131 8.02 -35.54 -4.86
C MET A 131 8.49 -35.28 -3.42
N GLU A 132 8.27 -34.06 -2.92
CA GLU A 132 8.59 -33.67 -1.55
C GLU A 132 7.32 -33.39 -0.75
N SER A 133 7.32 -33.79 0.52
CA SER A 133 6.24 -33.47 1.46
C SER A 133 6.41 -32.05 1.99
N LEU A 134 5.31 -31.28 2.02
CA LEU A 134 5.28 -30.01 2.74
C LEU A 134 5.29 -30.26 4.26
N GLU A 135 5.87 -29.33 5.01
CA GLU A 135 5.99 -29.46 6.47
C GLU A 135 4.62 -29.41 7.16
N ASP A 136 3.71 -28.57 6.66
CA ASP A 136 2.35 -28.43 7.20
C ASP A 136 1.38 -29.49 6.64
N ILE A 137 0.33 -29.74 7.40
CA ILE A 137 -0.76 -30.67 7.08
C ILE A 137 -2.09 -29.92 6.95
N ALA A 138 -3.02 -30.50 6.19
CA ALA A 138 -4.38 -29.97 6.03
C ALA A 138 -5.39 -30.80 6.83
N TYR A 139 -6.23 -30.16 7.65
CA TYR A 139 -7.33 -30.85 8.33
C TYR A 139 -8.61 -30.88 7.51
N ASP A 140 -8.74 -29.96 6.55
CA ASP A 140 -9.84 -29.85 5.60
C ASP A 140 -9.35 -30.16 4.18
N SER A 141 -10.24 -30.17 3.19
CA SER A 141 -9.87 -30.42 1.78
C SER A 141 -9.33 -29.18 1.06
N GLU A 142 -8.60 -28.36 1.80
CA GLU A 142 -7.94 -27.16 1.34
C GLU A 142 -6.58 -26.96 2.03
N PHE A 143 -5.65 -26.32 1.34
CA PHE A 143 -4.31 -26.01 1.86
C PHE A 143 -3.80 -24.71 1.27
N PHE A 144 -3.18 -23.86 2.10
CA PHE A 144 -2.72 -22.55 1.68
C PHE A 144 -1.19 -22.51 1.58
N ILE A 145 -0.68 -21.87 0.54
CA ILE A 145 0.76 -21.70 0.33
C ILE A 145 1.06 -20.24 0.06
N SER A 146 1.99 -19.67 0.82
CA SER A 146 2.47 -18.29 0.64
C SER A 146 3.85 -18.25 0.02
N GLY A 147 4.09 -17.20 -0.75
CA GLY A 147 5.35 -16.94 -1.46
C GLY A 147 5.41 -17.65 -2.80
N ARG A 148 5.61 -16.88 -3.87
CA ARG A 148 5.54 -17.35 -5.25
C ARG A 148 6.49 -18.51 -5.54
N GLY A 149 7.72 -18.44 -5.04
CA GLY A 149 8.70 -19.52 -5.17
C GLY A 149 8.31 -20.85 -4.52
N ASN A 150 7.25 -20.90 -3.71
CA ASN A 150 6.78 -22.15 -3.08
C ASN A 150 5.70 -22.87 -3.88
N TRP A 151 5.04 -22.19 -4.82
CA TRP A 151 3.94 -22.75 -5.61
C TRP A 151 4.07 -22.58 -7.11
N GLU A 152 4.82 -21.59 -7.58
CA GLU A 152 5.08 -21.42 -9.00
C GLU A 152 5.94 -22.58 -9.51
N ASN A 153 5.59 -23.12 -10.67
CA ASN A 153 6.24 -24.26 -11.31
C ASN A 153 6.17 -25.58 -10.51
N TYR A 154 5.25 -25.71 -9.55
CA TYR A 154 5.01 -26.98 -8.85
C TYR A 154 3.68 -27.61 -9.24
N ASN A 155 3.67 -28.94 -9.34
CA ASN A 155 2.44 -29.73 -9.31
C ASN A 155 2.19 -30.21 -7.88
N PHE A 156 0.94 -30.17 -7.45
CA PHE A 156 0.56 -30.50 -6.08
C PHE A 156 -0.26 -31.77 -5.98
N PHE A 157 -0.08 -32.48 -4.87
CA PHE A 157 -0.76 -33.73 -4.58
C PHE A 157 -1.13 -33.80 -3.09
N ALA A 158 -2.17 -34.55 -2.76
CA ALA A 158 -2.57 -34.82 -1.39
C ALA A 158 -2.67 -36.33 -1.13
N GLN A 159 -2.54 -36.71 0.13
CA GLN A 159 -2.77 -38.06 0.63
C GLN A 159 -3.50 -37.96 1.96
N HIS A 160 -4.67 -38.59 2.09
CA HIS A 160 -5.33 -38.68 3.39
C HIS A 160 -4.59 -39.65 4.31
N VAL A 161 -4.65 -39.33 5.61
CA VAL A 161 -4.23 -40.18 6.72
C VAL A 161 -5.45 -40.37 7.62
N ASP A 162 -5.85 -41.61 7.84
CA ASP A 162 -7.00 -41.95 8.68
C ASP A 162 -6.62 -41.93 10.17
N ILE A 163 -7.62 -41.80 11.04
CA ILE A 163 -7.44 -41.82 12.52
C ILE A 163 -6.75 -43.09 13.06
N ASN A 164 -6.78 -44.18 12.29
CA ASN A 164 -6.15 -45.46 12.66
C ASN A 164 -4.67 -45.54 12.18
N GLY A 165 -4.19 -44.53 11.45
CA GLY A 165 -2.86 -44.44 10.85
C GLY A 165 -2.72 -45.03 9.44
N SER A 166 -3.78 -45.55 8.81
CA SER A 166 -3.74 -45.95 7.40
C SER A 166 -3.69 -44.74 6.50
N THR A 167 -3.04 -44.91 5.35
CA THR A 167 -2.88 -43.83 4.36
C THR A 167 -3.54 -44.20 3.04
N GLY A 168 -4.11 -43.18 2.40
CA GLY A 168 -4.70 -43.26 1.08
C GLY A 168 -3.69 -43.39 -0.04
N LYS A 169 -4.19 -43.38 -1.28
CA LYS A 169 -3.33 -43.12 -2.44
C LYS A 169 -3.03 -41.64 -2.52
N ILE A 170 -1.85 -41.30 -3.04
CA ILE A 170 -1.55 -39.93 -3.44
C ILE A 170 -2.38 -39.60 -4.68
N PHE A 171 -3.06 -38.46 -4.68
CA PHE A 171 -3.89 -37.96 -5.78
C PHE A 171 -3.55 -36.49 -6.07
N PRO A 172 -3.71 -36.03 -7.32
CA PRO A 172 -3.44 -34.63 -7.68
C PRO A 172 -4.47 -33.69 -7.05
N ILE A 173 -4.06 -32.46 -6.77
CA ILE A 173 -4.96 -31.38 -6.37
C ILE A 173 -5.88 -30.98 -7.55
N ASP A 174 -7.13 -30.62 -7.25
CA ASP A 174 -8.13 -30.26 -8.27
C ASP A 174 -8.01 -28.80 -8.73
N THR A 175 -7.83 -27.86 -7.79
CA THR A 175 -7.70 -26.43 -8.09
C THR A 175 -6.52 -25.78 -7.36
N LEU A 176 -5.94 -24.78 -8.02
CA LEU A 176 -5.00 -23.83 -7.45
C LEU A 176 -5.55 -22.45 -7.78
N ASP A 177 -6.06 -21.77 -6.77
CA ASP A 177 -6.70 -20.47 -6.88
C ASP A 177 -5.83 -19.41 -6.19
N PHE A 178 -5.64 -18.25 -6.81
CA PHE A 178 -4.94 -17.14 -6.16
C PHE A 178 -5.78 -16.59 -5.01
N ILE A 179 -5.13 -16.24 -3.91
CA ILE A 179 -5.76 -15.39 -2.89
C ILE A 179 -5.73 -13.96 -3.41
N GLU A 180 -6.88 -13.50 -3.92
CA GLU A 180 -6.98 -12.18 -4.56
C GLU A 180 -7.13 -11.06 -3.53
N THR A 181 -6.01 -10.40 -3.21
CA THR A 181 -5.98 -9.14 -2.43
C THR A 181 -6.09 -7.94 -3.38
N ASN A 182 -6.76 -6.86 -2.97
CA ASN A 182 -6.91 -5.65 -3.78
C ASN A 182 -5.63 -4.80 -3.80
N GLY A 183 -4.87 -4.77 -2.70
CA GLY A 183 -3.60 -4.06 -2.64
C GLY A 183 -2.92 -4.07 -1.27
N LEU A 184 -1.59 -4.01 -1.26
CA LEU A 184 -0.75 -3.80 -0.08
C LEU A 184 0.05 -2.51 -0.25
N LEU A 185 -0.22 -1.51 0.59
CA LEU A 185 0.39 -0.18 0.52
C LEU A 185 1.36 0.03 1.67
N PHE A 186 2.62 0.32 1.36
CA PHE A 186 3.63 0.71 2.35
C PHE A 186 3.70 2.22 2.50
N ASP A 187 3.09 2.76 3.56
CA ASP A 187 3.24 4.15 4.01
C ASP A 187 4.55 4.35 4.82
N ILE A 188 5.63 3.71 4.36
CA ILE A 188 6.95 3.75 4.99
C ILE A 188 7.99 3.84 3.88
N ILE A 189 8.97 4.72 4.05
CA ILE A 189 10.12 4.83 3.17
C ILE A 189 11.24 3.94 3.70
N PHE A 190 11.66 2.96 2.90
CA PHE A 190 12.73 2.04 3.26
C PHE A 190 14.06 2.49 2.66
N ASP A 191 15.14 2.36 3.44
CA ASP A 191 16.52 2.45 2.97
C ASP A 191 17.08 1.05 2.67
N PRO A 192 18.08 0.89 1.79
CA PRO A 192 18.74 -0.39 1.56
C PRO A 192 19.33 -0.97 2.85
N GLN A 193 19.16 -2.27 3.06
CA GLN A 193 19.73 -2.98 4.20
C GLN A 193 21.26 -3.06 4.10
N ASP A 194 21.96 -2.94 5.23
CA ASP A 194 23.34 -3.41 5.32
C ASP A 194 23.39 -4.94 5.15
N THR A 195 24.15 -5.39 4.15
CA THR A 195 24.27 -6.81 3.79
C THR A 195 25.57 -7.44 4.31
N THR A 196 26.38 -6.71 5.08
CA THR A 196 27.71 -7.14 5.53
C THR A 196 27.66 -8.45 6.32
N GLU A 197 26.78 -8.54 7.32
CA GLU A 197 26.63 -9.75 8.14
C GLU A 197 26.11 -10.93 7.33
N TRP A 198 25.10 -10.69 6.48
CA TRP A 198 24.54 -11.71 5.60
C TRP A 198 25.60 -12.27 4.66
N ARG A 199 26.37 -11.40 4.00
CA ARG A 199 27.45 -11.80 3.07
C ARG A 199 28.55 -12.56 3.78
N LEU A 200 28.93 -12.15 4.98
CA LEU A 200 29.91 -12.89 5.77
C LEU A 200 29.45 -14.33 6.05
N VAL A 201 28.21 -14.52 6.48
CA VAL A 201 27.67 -15.86 6.74
C VAL A 201 27.55 -16.65 5.44
N TYR A 202 27.14 -16.01 4.34
CA TYR A 202 27.02 -16.63 3.03
C TYR A 202 28.37 -17.15 2.54
N ASP A 203 29.39 -16.30 2.56
CA ASP A 203 30.75 -16.64 2.14
C ASP A 203 31.33 -17.76 3.02
N LEU A 204 31.10 -17.73 4.34
CA LEU A 204 31.52 -18.78 5.26
C LEU A 204 30.83 -20.12 4.97
N ALA A 205 29.52 -20.11 4.70
CA ALA A 205 28.74 -21.31 4.42
C ALA A 205 29.09 -21.93 3.06
N VAL A 206 29.27 -21.09 2.02
CA VAL A 206 29.59 -21.54 0.67
C VAL A 206 31.06 -21.97 0.54
N SER A 207 31.99 -21.25 1.15
CA SER A 207 33.43 -21.58 1.06
C SER A 207 33.85 -22.77 1.93
N ASN A 208 33.10 -23.05 3.00
CA ASN A 208 33.38 -24.16 3.91
C ASN A 208 32.05 -24.79 4.38
N LEU A 209 31.50 -25.69 3.57
CA LEU A 209 30.41 -26.57 3.99
C LEU A 209 30.82 -27.27 5.28
N SER A 210 30.20 -26.87 6.39
CA SER A 210 30.54 -27.42 7.70
C SER A 210 30.15 -28.88 7.75
N THR A 211 31.06 -29.74 8.22
CA THR A 211 30.70 -31.13 8.57
C THR A 211 29.83 -31.21 9.83
N ASN A 212 29.63 -30.09 10.54
CA ASN A 212 28.72 -30.00 11.66
C ASN A 212 27.31 -29.63 11.17
N GLU A 213 26.42 -30.62 11.14
CA GLU A 213 25.02 -30.47 10.70
C GLU A 213 24.26 -29.36 11.43
N GLN A 214 24.50 -29.17 12.74
CA GLN A 214 23.82 -28.10 13.49
C GLN A 214 24.30 -26.71 13.07
N LEU A 215 25.58 -26.56 12.75
CA LEU A 215 26.12 -25.30 12.27
C LEU A 215 25.63 -25.00 10.85
N ALA A 216 25.62 -26.01 9.98
CA ALA A 216 25.07 -25.89 8.63
C ALA A 216 23.60 -25.45 8.67
N TYR A 217 22.76 -26.16 9.44
CA TYR A 217 21.35 -25.82 9.61
C TYR A 217 21.15 -24.40 10.15
N ARG A 218 21.92 -23.97 11.16
CA ARG A 218 21.81 -22.61 11.72
C ARG A 218 22.24 -21.54 10.72
N ALA A 219 23.29 -21.80 9.92
CA ALA A 219 23.75 -20.89 8.90
C ALA A 219 22.71 -20.74 7.77
N GLU A 220 22.19 -21.86 7.26
CA GLU A 220 21.13 -21.87 6.25
C GLU A 220 19.87 -21.16 6.75
N LYS A 221 19.44 -21.47 7.98
CA LYS A 221 18.29 -20.80 8.61
C LYS A 221 18.51 -19.29 8.76
N PHE A 222 19.71 -18.85 9.12
CA PHE A 222 20.03 -17.43 9.15
C PHE A 222 19.93 -16.81 7.77
N LEU A 223 20.64 -17.37 6.78
CA LEU A 223 20.67 -16.86 5.40
C LEU A 223 19.28 -16.75 4.78
N PHE A 224 18.43 -17.76 5.00
CA PHE A 224 17.05 -17.76 4.55
C PHE A 224 16.22 -16.69 5.26
N LYS A 225 16.31 -16.58 6.58
CA LYS A 225 15.50 -15.63 7.36
C LYS A 225 15.92 -14.17 7.19
N THR A 226 17.14 -13.91 6.74
CA THR A 226 17.70 -12.55 6.60
C THR A 226 18.12 -12.21 5.18
N ASP A 227 17.64 -12.96 4.18
CA ASP A 227 17.90 -12.72 2.75
C ASP A 227 17.55 -11.28 2.35
N PRO A 228 18.55 -10.41 2.08
CA PRO A 228 18.30 -9.00 1.77
C PRO A 228 17.61 -8.80 0.42
N GLN A 229 17.58 -9.81 -0.45
CA GLN A 229 16.91 -9.74 -1.74
C GLN A 229 15.43 -10.11 -1.66
N ASN A 230 15.01 -10.78 -0.58
CA ASN A 230 13.65 -11.29 -0.45
C ASN A 230 12.60 -10.16 -0.56
N PHE A 231 12.85 -8.99 0.02
CA PHE A 231 11.91 -7.86 -0.06
C PHE A 231 11.68 -7.36 -1.50
N VAL A 232 12.77 -7.15 -2.25
CA VAL A 232 12.70 -6.70 -3.64
C VAL A 232 12.08 -7.77 -4.52
N ARG A 233 12.46 -9.04 -4.31
CA ARG A 233 11.92 -10.20 -5.04
C ARG A 233 10.40 -10.32 -4.82
N SER A 234 9.94 -10.44 -3.59
CA SER A 234 8.51 -10.57 -3.27
C SER A 234 7.70 -9.37 -3.78
N THR A 235 8.27 -8.15 -3.72
CA THR A 235 7.66 -6.95 -4.32
C THR A 235 7.50 -7.10 -5.84
N SER A 236 8.54 -7.55 -6.55
CA SER A 236 8.49 -7.74 -8.02
C SER A 236 7.59 -8.89 -8.47
N GLU A 237 7.36 -9.86 -7.58
CA GLU A 237 6.52 -11.03 -7.84
C GLU A 237 5.02 -10.74 -7.64
N SER A 238 4.70 -9.61 -7.00
CA SER A 238 3.36 -9.14 -6.66
C SER A 238 2.88 -8.05 -7.62
N ASP A 239 1.70 -8.22 -8.19
CA ASP A 239 0.98 -7.20 -8.96
C ASP A 239 0.06 -6.33 -8.09
N LYS A 240 0.21 -6.41 -6.76
CA LYS A 240 -0.63 -5.71 -5.76
C LYS A 240 0.17 -4.94 -4.71
N THR A 241 1.48 -4.81 -4.88
CA THR A 241 2.34 -4.13 -3.89
C THR A 241 2.71 -2.70 -4.32
N TYR A 242 2.41 -1.74 -3.45
CA TYR A 242 2.62 -0.31 -3.69
C TYR A 242 3.55 0.30 -2.65
N HIS A 243 4.51 1.11 -3.11
CA HIS A 243 5.50 1.75 -2.23
C HIS A 243 5.39 3.28 -2.22
N GLY A 244 5.71 3.87 -1.07
CA GLY A 244 5.72 5.31 -0.88
C GLY A 244 6.88 5.99 -1.60
N ILE A 245 6.60 7.15 -2.20
CA ILE A 245 7.61 8.09 -2.72
C ILE A 245 7.70 9.29 -1.78
N ALA A 246 8.91 9.53 -1.27
CA ALA A 246 9.25 10.75 -0.55
C ALA A 246 9.49 11.88 -1.56
N LEU A 247 8.44 12.64 -1.88
CA LEU A 247 8.55 13.80 -2.75
C LEU A 247 8.82 15.05 -1.93
N GLU A 248 10.00 15.63 -2.09
CA GLU A 248 10.46 16.75 -1.28
C GLU A 248 10.57 18.03 -2.11
N LYS A 249 10.50 19.17 -1.41
CA LYS A 249 10.80 20.47 -1.98
C LYS A 249 12.03 21.03 -1.30
N ILE A 250 13.12 21.14 -2.05
CA ILE A 250 14.35 21.74 -1.57
C ILE A 250 14.10 23.21 -1.25
N GLY A 251 14.54 23.62 -0.05
CA GLY A 251 14.47 24.99 0.43
C GLY A 251 15.49 25.92 -0.25
N LEU A 252 15.73 27.09 0.34
CA LEU A 252 16.74 28.02 -0.15
C LEU A 252 18.13 27.36 -0.10
N ALA A 253 18.86 27.39 -1.23
CA ALA A 253 20.18 26.76 -1.42
C ALA A 253 21.25 27.11 -0.37
N ALA A 254 21.05 28.18 0.42
CA ALA A 254 21.93 28.54 1.54
C ALA A 254 21.93 27.51 2.70
N PHE A 255 20.97 26.58 2.73
CA PHE A 255 20.79 25.63 3.82
C PHE A 255 20.87 24.15 3.41
N THR A 256 21.10 23.84 2.13
CA THR A 256 21.13 22.46 1.61
C THR A 256 22.26 22.27 0.60
N SER A 257 23.02 21.16 0.70
CA SER A 257 24.01 20.75 -0.31
C SER A 257 23.39 19.91 -1.45
N VAL A 258 22.08 19.74 -1.45
CA VAL A 258 21.33 18.96 -2.43
C VAL A 258 20.77 19.91 -3.48
N GLU A 259 20.99 19.58 -4.76
CA GLU A 259 20.45 20.32 -5.90
C GLU A 259 19.09 19.78 -6.31
N LYS A 260 18.29 20.62 -6.97
CA LYS A 260 17.03 20.20 -7.58
C LYS A 260 17.33 19.14 -8.64
N MET A 261 16.48 18.12 -8.69
CA MET A 261 16.56 17.10 -9.71
C MET A 261 15.91 17.60 -11.00
N GLU A 262 16.59 17.41 -12.13
CA GLU A 262 16.08 17.66 -13.49
C GLU A 262 15.46 16.40 -14.12
N THR A 263 15.78 15.22 -13.58
CA THR A 263 15.25 13.92 -14.00
C THR A 263 15.02 13.03 -12.78
N GLU A 264 14.32 11.92 -12.95
CA GLU A 264 14.29 10.84 -11.97
C GLU A 264 15.71 10.41 -11.52
N PRO A 265 15.88 9.98 -10.26
CA PRO A 265 17.18 9.58 -9.74
C PRO A 265 17.72 8.34 -10.43
N MET A 266 19.04 8.30 -10.65
CA MET A 266 19.72 7.16 -11.23
C MET A 266 19.50 5.90 -10.38
N GLY A 267 19.00 4.82 -10.99
CA GLY A 267 18.66 3.58 -10.30
C GLY A 267 17.16 3.38 -10.11
N TYR A 268 16.34 4.42 -10.33
CA TYR A 268 14.91 4.26 -10.56
C TYR A 268 14.69 3.84 -12.01
N ASP A 269 14.27 2.61 -12.23
CA ASP A 269 14.13 2.05 -13.56
C ASP A 269 13.15 2.89 -14.42
N SER A 270 13.67 3.41 -15.52
CA SER A 270 13.03 3.38 -16.83
C SER A 270 11.51 3.21 -16.88
N ILE A 271 11.17 1.93 -17.00
CA ILE A 271 9.85 1.41 -17.26
C ILE A 271 9.01 1.51 -15.98
N ALA A 272 9.63 1.31 -14.82
CA ALA A 272 8.96 1.41 -13.53
C ALA A 272 8.45 2.83 -13.25
N TRP A 273 9.32 3.86 -13.30
CA TRP A 273 8.85 5.22 -13.01
C TRP A 273 7.83 5.71 -14.05
N GLN A 274 7.95 5.29 -15.31
CA GLN A 274 6.95 5.60 -16.34
C GLN A 274 5.60 5.00 -16.03
N ARG A 275 5.52 3.82 -15.41
CA ARG A 275 4.28 3.21 -14.93
C ARG A 275 3.70 3.96 -13.72
N HIS A 276 4.53 4.61 -12.91
CA HIS A 276 4.14 5.21 -11.64
C HIS A 276 3.66 6.67 -11.75
N ILE A 277 3.58 7.23 -12.96
CA ILE A 277 3.12 8.60 -13.20
C ILE A 277 1.70 8.61 -13.76
N ILE A 278 1.02 9.76 -13.66
CA ILE A 278 -0.21 10.04 -14.39
C ILE A 278 0.05 11.08 -15.48
N GLU A 279 -0.69 10.98 -16.57
CA GLU A 279 -0.60 11.89 -17.71
C GLU A 279 -1.63 12.99 -17.56
N LEU A 280 -1.16 14.25 -17.48
CA LEU A 280 -2.02 15.43 -17.39
C LEU A 280 -1.57 16.50 -18.37
N PRO A 281 -2.50 17.32 -18.90
CA PRO A 281 -2.15 18.57 -19.56
C PRO A 281 -1.26 19.44 -18.66
N GLU A 282 -0.22 20.05 -19.24
CA GLU A 282 0.78 20.83 -18.49
C GLU A 282 0.13 21.93 -17.62
N GLU A 283 -0.93 22.57 -18.13
CA GLU A 283 -1.67 23.58 -17.40
C GLU A 283 -2.34 23.01 -16.15
N GLN A 284 -2.93 21.81 -16.20
CA GLN A 284 -3.50 21.14 -15.02
C GLN A 284 -2.39 20.70 -14.04
N ALA A 285 -1.33 20.08 -14.55
CA ALA A 285 -0.21 19.60 -13.73
C ALA A 285 0.41 20.71 -12.87
N LYS A 286 0.59 21.90 -13.44
CA LYS A 286 1.20 23.06 -12.74
C LYS A 286 0.38 23.60 -11.55
N HIS A 287 -0.92 23.27 -11.46
CA HIS A 287 -1.77 23.65 -10.32
C HIS A 287 -1.52 22.76 -9.09
N LEU A 288 -1.03 21.53 -9.29
CA LEU A 288 -0.79 20.57 -8.21
C LEU A 288 0.34 21.03 -7.27
N PRO A 289 0.41 20.49 -6.04
CA PRO A 289 1.55 20.70 -5.16
C PRO A 289 2.82 20.25 -5.86
N LYS A 290 3.93 20.93 -5.56
CA LYS A 290 5.17 20.77 -6.30
C LYS A 290 6.28 20.19 -5.45
N ALA A 291 7.03 19.27 -6.05
CA ALA A 291 8.26 18.70 -5.51
C ALA A 291 9.38 18.82 -6.54
N ASN A 292 10.62 18.76 -6.08
CA ASN A 292 11.81 18.84 -6.94
C ASN A 292 12.97 17.96 -6.45
N LEU A 293 12.66 17.01 -5.56
CA LEU A 293 13.56 15.96 -5.11
C LEU A 293 12.76 14.68 -4.80
N ILE A 294 13.29 13.53 -5.21
CA ILE A 294 12.86 12.21 -4.69
C ILE A 294 13.86 11.82 -3.60
N GLY A 295 13.37 11.67 -2.36
CA GLY A 295 14.18 11.35 -1.17
C GLY A 295 14.44 9.86 -0.96
N ASN A 296 13.76 8.97 -1.70
CA ASN A 296 13.97 7.52 -1.61
C ASN A 296 15.42 7.14 -1.95
N THR A 297 16.01 6.27 -1.12
CA THR A 297 17.36 5.72 -1.38
C THR A 297 17.30 4.28 -1.90
N HIS A 298 16.27 3.51 -1.56
CA HIS A 298 16.05 2.14 -2.03
C HIS A 298 15.34 2.09 -3.38
N LEU A 299 16.00 2.61 -4.42
CA LEU A 299 15.42 2.76 -5.76
C LEU A 299 15.12 1.42 -6.44
N GLN A 300 15.81 0.34 -6.06
CA GLN A 300 15.52 -1.01 -6.56
C GLN A 300 14.18 -1.52 -6.06
N LEU A 301 13.86 -1.31 -4.78
CA LEU A 301 12.55 -1.62 -4.22
C LEU A 301 11.45 -0.81 -4.91
N LEU A 302 11.69 0.50 -5.08
CA LEU A 302 10.75 1.37 -5.77
C LEU A 302 10.50 0.91 -7.22
N SER A 303 11.56 0.50 -7.93
CA SER A 303 11.46 -0.01 -9.31
C SER A 303 10.74 -1.36 -9.40
N ALA A 304 10.86 -2.20 -8.36
CA ALA A 304 10.21 -3.50 -8.31
C ALA A 304 8.69 -3.42 -8.08
N SER A 305 8.21 -2.33 -7.46
CA SER A 305 6.79 -2.17 -7.10
C SER A 305 5.85 -2.15 -8.29
N GLN A 306 4.64 -2.68 -8.13
CA GLN A 306 3.59 -2.58 -9.15
C GLN A 306 3.23 -1.11 -9.40
N GLY A 307 3.08 -0.35 -8.32
CA GLY A 307 2.83 1.08 -8.36
C GLY A 307 3.56 1.80 -7.23
N ALA A 308 3.75 3.10 -7.40
CA ALA A 308 4.31 3.93 -6.36
C ALA A 308 3.65 5.30 -6.37
N GLY A 309 3.54 5.90 -5.19
CA GLY A 309 2.91 7.20 -5.07
C GLY A 309 3.34 7.96 -3.83
N ASN A 310 3.08 9.26 -3.83
CA ASN A 310 3.51 10.12 -2.74
C ASN A 310 2.75 9.83 -1.45
N VAL A 311 3.47 9.98 -0.33
CA VAL A 311 2.96 9.79 1.04
C VAL A 311 2.87 11.13 1.79
N ASN A 312 2.81 12.24 1.05
CA ASN A 312 2.89 13.57 1.64
C ASN A 312 1.53 14.01 2.22
N PHE A 313 1.51 14.30 3.52
CA PHE A 313 0.36 14.89 4.20
C PHE A 313 0.70 16.26 4.80
N PRO A 314 0.75 17.34 3.98
CA PRO A 314 1.00 18.68 4.47
C PRO A 314 -0.11 19.12 5.43
N GLN A 315 0.29 19.71 6.55
CA GLN A 315 -0.64 20.29 7.53
C GLN A 315 -1.21 21.62 7.01
N ASP A 316 -2.42 21.96 7.44
CA ASP A 316 -2.95 23.32 7.27
C ASP A 316 -2.20 24.31 8.17
N GLU A 317 -2.48 25.61 8.04
CA GLU A 317 -1.79 26.67 8.77
C GLU A 317 -1.88 26.54 10.31
N ASP A 318 -2.90 25.85 10.81
CA ASP A 318 -3.11 25.57 12.23
C ASP A 318 -2.50 24.23 12.70
N GLY A 319 -1.81 23.51 11.81
CA GLY A 319 -1.17 22.22 12.11
C GLY A 319 -2.10 21.00 11.97
N ILE A 320 -3.39 21.20 11.66
CA ILE A 320 -4.36 20.11 11.50
C ILE A 320 -4.40 19.71 10.02
N ILE A 321 -4.46 18.40 9.75
CA ILE A 321 -4.52 17.87 8.38
C ILE A 321 -6.00 17.75 7.97
N ARG A 322 -6.47 18.61 7.06
CA ARG A 322 -7.83 18.49 6.48
C ARG A 322 -7.81 18.21 4.98
N ARG A 323 -6.65 18.26 4.36
CA ARG A 323 -6.46 18.12 2.91
C ARG A 323 -5.28 17.21 2.63
N ALA A 324 -5.43 16.35 1.63
CA ALA A 324 -4.38 15.46 1.15
C ALA A 324 -4.14 15.70 -0.36
N PRO A 325 -2.89 15.87 -0.82
CA PRO A 325 -2.57 15.88 -2.24
C PRO A 325 -3.09 14.63 -2.94
N THR A 326 -3.86 14.81 -4.02
CA THR A 326 -4.22 13.66 -4.88
C THR A 326 -3.02 13.23 -5.71
N ALA A 327 -2.24 14.19 -6.19
CA ALA A 327 -1.00 13.99 -6.93
C ALA A 327 -0.03 15.14 -6.68
N ILE A 328 1.24 14.95 -7.02
CA ILE A 328 2.31 15.94 -6.91
C ILE A 328 3.00 16.10 -8.26
N TYR A 329 3.19 17.35 -8.68
CA TYR A 329 3.95 17.71 -9.86
C TYR A 329 5.45 17.77 -9.53
N PHE A 330 6.24 16.90 -10.16
CA PHE A 330 7.69 16.85 -10.02
C PHE A 330 8.34 17.78 -11.07
N GLU A 331 8.76 18.97 -10.62
CA GLU A 331 9.08 20.11 -11.50
C GLU A 331 10.23 19.85 -12.48
N GLY A 332 11.21 19.04 -12.10
CA GLY A 332 12.40 18.77 -12.91
C GLY A 332 12.05 18.13 -14.26
N PRO A 333 11.61 16.86 -14.25
CA PRO A 333 11.20 16.17 -15.48
C PRO A 333 9.80 16.58 -15.96
N GLY A 334 9.00 17.25 -15.13
CA GLY A 334 7.64 17.66 -15.47
C GLY A 334 6.62 16.53 -15.41
N HIS A 335 6.91 15.45 -14.67
CA HIS A 335 6.00 14.32 -14.46
C HIS A 335 5.10 14.52 -13.24
N VAL A 336 3.97 13.82 -13.19
CA VAL A 336 3.00 13.90 -12.09
C VAL A 336 2.91 12.54 -11.40
N TYR A 337 3.19 12.50 -10.10
CA TYR A 337 3.09 11.28 -9.30
C TYR A 337 1.80 11.31 -8.48
N PRO A 338 0.91 10.29 -8.58
CA PRO A 338 -0.27 10.19 -7.75
C PRO A 338 0.10 9.98 -6.28
N SER A 339 -0.86 10.12 -5.37
CA SER A 339 -0.73 9.60 -3.99
C SER A 339 -0.60 8.09 -4.02
N ILE A 340 0.02 7.49 -3.01
CA ILE A 340 0.11 6.03 -2.92
C ILE A 340 -1.27 5.37 -2.98
N THR A 341 -2.28 6.01 -2.35
CA THR A 341 -3.66 5.57 -2.44
C THR A 341 -4.17 5.61 -3.87
N LEU A 342 -4.04 6.74 -4.59
CA LEU A 342 -4.50 6.79 -5.98
C LEU A 342 -3.73 5.83 -6.89
N SER A 343 -2.44 5.58 -6.65
CA SER A 343 -1.69 4.55 -7.39
C SER A 343 -2.31 3.16 -7.24
N ALA A 344 -2.75 2.78 -6.04
CA ALA A 344 -3.45 1.50 -5.84
C ALA A 344 -4.84 1.50 -6.47
N PHE A 345 -5.59 2.60 -6.30
CA PHE A 345 -6.94 2.73 -6.88
C PHE A 345 -6.94 2.74 -8.41
N MET A 346 -5.82 3.11 -9.05
CA MET A 346 -5.67 2.97 -10.50
C MET A 346 -5.83 1.52 -10.95
N ASP A 347 -5.18 0.59 -10.26
CA ASP A 347 -5.28 -0.83 -10.58
C ASP A 347 -6.62 -1.43 -10.13
N ILE A 348 -7.12 -1.06 -8.94
CA ILE A 348 -8.39 -1.57 -8.38
C ILE A 348 -9.60 -1.16 -9.25
N LEU A 349 -9.59 0.06 -9.79
CA LEU A 349 -10.71 0.62 -10.58
C LEU A 349 -10.42 0.68 -12.09
N ASP A 350 -9.35 0.05 -12.55
CA ASP A 350 -8.94 0.01 -13.95
C ASP A 350 -8.78 1.40 -14.60
N ILE A 351 -8.19 2.36 -13.88
CA ILE A 351 -7.96 3.73 -14.35
C ILE A 351 -6.61 3.80 -15.07
N PRO A 352 -6.55 4.12 -16.37
CA PRO A 352 -5.30 4.31 -17.09
C PRO A 352 -4.59 5.60 -16.66
N GLN A 353 -3.33 5.77 -17.07
CA GLN A 353 -2.51 6.94 -16.69
C GLN A 353 -3.11 8.27 -17.16
N ASP A 354 -3.86 8.27 -18.26
CA ASP A 354 -4.60 9.41 -18.82
C ASP A 354 -6.07 9.47 -18.37
N GLY A 355 -6.48 8.61 -17.43
CA GLY A 355 -7.84 8.51 -16.90
C GLY A 355 -8.25 9.61 -15.90
N PHE A 356 -7.43 10.66 -15.75
CA PHE A 356 -7.58 11.72 -14.75
C PHE A 356 -7.98 13.03 -15.41
N ASP A 357 -9.09 13.62 -14.95
CA ASP A 357 -9.57 14.92 -15.42
C ASP A 357 -9.76 15.87 -14.23
N TYR A 358 -8.82 16.81 -14.09
CA TYR A 358 -8.86 17.85 -13.06
C TYR A 358 -9.62 19.08 -13.54
N ASP A 359 -10.80 19.29 -12.98
CA ASP A 359 -11.63 20.47 -13.19
C ASP A 359 -11.49 21.42 -12.00
N PHE A 360 -10.49 22.30 -12.07
CA PHE A 360 -10.20 23.26 -11.00
C PHE A 360 -11.25 24.38 -10.88
N GLU A 361 -12.03 24.62 -11.93
CA GLU A 361 -13.11 25.62 -11.90
C GLU A 361 -14.30 25.08 -11.09
N GLU A 362 -14.68 23.83 -11.31
CA GLU A 362 -15.74 23.16 -10.55
C GLU A 362 -15.25 22.54 -9.22
N GLY A 363 -13.93 22.44 -9.03
CA GLY A 363 -13.33 21.84 -7.83
C GLY A 363 -13.53 20.33 -7.75
N ILE A 364 -13.47 19.63 -8.89
CA ILE A 364 -13.72 18.18 -8.98
C ILE A 364 -12.60 17.50 -9.79
N LEU A 365 -12.10 16.38 -9.27
CA LEU A 365 -11.31 15.40 -10.02
C LEU A 365 -12.23 14.26 -10.47
N ARG A 366 -12.26 13.99 -11.78
CA ARG A 366 -13.01 12.88 -12.38
C ARG A 366 -12.05 11.77 -12.80
N LEU A 367 -12.41 10.54 -12.43
CA LEU A 367 -11.62 9.34 -12.74
C LEU A 367 -12.40 8.45 -13.71
N LYS A 368 -11.76 8.07 -14.81
CA LYS A 368 -12.34 7.20 -15.84
C LYS A 368 -11.55 5.90 -15.96
N ASN A 369 -12.25 4.78 -16.17
CA ASN A 369 -11.59 3.51 -16.46
C ASN A 369 -11.09 3.43 -17.92
N ARG A 370 -10.45 2.31 -18.30
CA ARG A 370 -9.96 2.09 -19.67
C ARG A 370 -11.08 2.02 -20.71
N GLU A 371 -12.32 1.74 -20.31
CA GLU A 371 -13.50 1.80 -21.17
C GLU A 371 -14.04 3.22 -21.36
N GLY A 372 -13.50 4.20 -20.64
CA GLY A 372 -13.90 5.61 -20.67
C GLY A 372 -15.10 5.94 -19.77
N GLU A 373 -15.53 5.00 -18.93
CA GLU A 373 -16.63 5.18 -17.99
C GLU A 373 -16.17 5.97 -16.77
N LEU A 374 -17.02 6.88 -16.29
CA LEU A 374 -16.76 7.62 -15.05
C LEU A 374 -16.94 6.70 -13.84
N VAL A 375 -15.84 6.35 -13.17
CA VAL A 375 -15.85 5.44 -12.00
C VAL A 375 -15.82 6.19 -10.67
N ARG A 376 -15.34 7.44 -10.64
CA ARG A 376 -15.31 8.25 -9.42
C ARG A 376 -15.28 9.75 -9.70
N GLU A 377 -15.85 10.50 -8.77
CA GLU A 377 -15.68 11.95 -8.64
C GLU A 377 -15.18 12.28 -7.23
N ILE A 378 -14.14 13.12 -7.15
CA ILE A 378 -13.48 13.48 -5.90
C ILE A 378 -13.48 15.02 -5.79
N PRO A 379 -14.10 15.61 -4.75
CA PRO A 379 -13.97 17.04 -4.48
C PRO A 379 -12.53 17.41 -4.18
N ILE A 380 -12.02 18.44 -4.85
CA ILE A 380 -10.66 18.95 -4.72
C ILE A 380 -10.67 20.46 -4.46
N ASP A 381 -9.60 20.96 -3.86
CA ASP A 381 -9.36 22.40 -3.78
C ASP A 381 -8.62 22.94 -5.01
N GLU A 382 -8.32 24.25 -4.99
CA GLU A 382 -7.61 24.98 -6.05
C GLU A 382 -6.21 24.42 -6.38
N LYS A 383 -5.67 23.53 -5.52
CA LYS A 383 -4.37 22.87 -5.70
C LYS A 383 -4.52 21.37 -5.97
N GLY A 384 -5.73 20.89 -6.26
CA GLY A 384 -5.96 19.47 -6.53
C GLY A 384 -5.84 18.59 -5.29
N ARG A 385 -5.93 19.16 -4.09
CA ARG A 385 -5.93 18.38 -2.84
C ARG A 385 -7.34 17.96 -2.51
N MET A 386 -7.53 16.69 -2.19
CA MET A 386 -8.82 16.19 -1.71
C MET A 386 -9.04 16.60 -0.26
N TYR A 387 -10.30 16.84 0.12
CA TYR A 387 -10.67 17.01 1.51
C TYR A 387 -10.68 15.66 2.22
N VAL A 388 -10.04 15.58 3.39
CA VAL A 388 -9.94 14.35 4.18
C VAL A 388 -11.32 14.00 4.72
N ASN A 389 -11.86 12.89 4.25
CA ASN A 389 -13.15 12.38 4.67
C ASN A 389 -12.95 11.33 5.79
N TYR A 390 -13.11 11.74 7.05
CA TYR A 390 -12.97 10.82 8.18
C TYR A 390 -14.13 9.81 8.19
N PHE A 391 -13.77 8.52 8.26
CA PHE A 391 -14.73 7.41 8.32
C PHE A 391 -15.03 6.94 9.75
N GLY A 392 -14.20 7.29 10.73
CA GLY A 392 -14.39 6.89 12.11
C GLY A 392 -13.32 7.45 13.04
N GLN A 393 -13.43 7.13 14.33
CA GLN A 393 -12.41 7.44 15.33
C GLN A 393 -11.24 6.44 15.28
N TRP A 394 -10.28 6.61 16.20
CA TRP A 394 -9.17 5.66 16.36
C TRP A 394 -9.66 4.21 16.43
N LYS A 395 -9.00 3.32 15.68
CA LYS A 395 -9.35 1.89 15.56
C LYS A 395 -10.73 1.59 14.97
N THR A 396 -11.25 2.45 14.09
CA THR A 396 -12.44 2.11 13.29
C THR A 396 -12.14 1.06 12.23
N PHE A 397 -10.99 1.17 11.58
CA PHE A 397 -10.45 0.12 10.73
C PHE A 397 -9.94 -1.05 11.58
N GLU A 398 -9.77 -2.21 10.96
CA GLU A 398 -9.13 -3.35 11.57
C GLU A 398 -7.62 -3.11 11.68
N TYR A 399 -7.04 -3.32 12.87
CA TYR A 399 -5.60 -3.14 13.12
C TYR A 399 -5.01 -4.47 13.53
N ILE A 400 -3.94 -4.86 12.85
CA ILE A 400 -3.24 -6.13 13.10
C ILE A 400 -1.76 -5.81 13.30
N GLU A 401 -1.18 -6.38 14.35
CA GLU A 401 0.24 -6.24 14.63
C GLU A 401 1.07 -6.91 13.53
N TYR A 402 2.02 -6.15 12.96
CA TYR A 402 2.90 -6.55 11.87
C TYR A 402 3.49 -7.96 12.03
N MET A 403 3.89 -8.32 13.26
CA MET A 403 4.53 -9.61 13.51
C MET A 403 3.64 -10.83 13.23
N PHE A 404 2.31 -10.69 13.26
CA PHE A 404 1.37 -11.77 12.95
C PHE A 404 1.04 -11.87 11.45
N CYS A 405 1.47 -10.90 10.64
CA CYS A 405 1.12 -10.87 9.22
C CYS A 405 2.17 -11.54 8.32
N MET A 406 3.37 -11.82 8.82
CA MET A 406 4.49 -12.33 8.01
C MET A 406 4.56 -13.85 7.90
N ASP A 407 3.99 -14.58 8.86
CA ASP A 407 4.13 -16.03 8.96
C ASP A 407 2.76 -16.65 9.16
N PRO A 408 2.12 -17.15 8.08
CA PRO A 408 0.79 -17.72 8.13
C PRO A 408 0.66 -18.94 9.05
N ALA A 409 1.77 -19.65 9.31
CA ALA A 409 1.76 -20.83 10.18
C ALA A 409 1.57 -20.47 11.67
N VAL A 410 1.86 -19.23 12.06
CA VAL A 410 1.78 -18.76 13.46
C VAL A 410 0.76 -17.63 13.63
N GLY A 411 0.54 -16.84 12.58
CA GLY A 411 -0.26 -15.63 12.61
C GLY A 411 -1.59 -15.78 11.86
N LEU A 412 -1.78 -14.94 10.83
CA LEU A 412 -3.00 -14.93 10.04
C LEU A 412 -2.90 -15.86 8.82
N PRO A 413 -3.93 -16.70 8.58
CA PRO A 413 -3.94 -17.55 7.41
C PRO A 413 -4.11 -16.70 6.13
N PRO A 414 -3.66 -17.18 4.95
CA PRO A 414 -3.65 -16.35 3.75
C PRO A 414 -5.04 -15.92 3.27
N ASP A 415 -6.07 -16.76 3.43
CA ASP A 415 -7.46 -16.45 3.08
C ASP A 415 -8.02 -15.23 3.84
N PHE A 416 -7.44 -14.86 4.97
CA PHE A 416 -7.78 -13.62 5.65
C PHE A 416 -7.65 -12.40 4.74
N TRP A 417 -6.70 -12.39 3.80
CA TRP A 417 -6.41 -11.24 2.94
C TRP A 417 -7.32 -11.15 1.70
N GLU A 418 -8.12 -12.18 1.42
CA GLU A 418 -8.98 -12.25 0.24
C GLU A 418 -9.97 -11.05 0.20
N GLY A 419 -9.89 -10.27 -0.88
CA GLY A 419 -10.72 -9.10 -1.14
C GLY A 419 -10.37 -7.84 -0.31
N LYS A 420 -9.22 -7.80 0.37
CA LYS A 420 -8.80 -6.67 1.22
C LYS A 420 -7.84 -5.69 0.56
#